data_AF-A0A914KBW4-F1
#
_entry.id   AF-A0A914KBW4-F1
#
_cell.length_a   1.000
_cell.length_b   1.000
_cell.length_c   1.000
_cell.angle_alpha   90.00
_cell.angle_beta   90.00
_cell.angle_gamma   90.00
#
_symmetry.space_group_name_H-M   'P 1'
#
loop_
_entity.id
_entity.type
_entity.pdbx_description
1 polymer ?
#
loop_
_entity_poly.entity_id
_entity_poly.type
_entity_poly.pdbx_seq_one_letter_code
_entity_poly.pdbx_strand_id
1 'polypeptide(L)'
;MNPICLIFLLFVGVIAAKTLTKAPAHQKHDDFLFNKVSLAKLRAERKSLGITPIKTLKLEGLPNVKVIFKDESVSKTENSRYRFALSLFTYGLINDDFLFNKVSLAKLRSERKSLGITPIKTLKLEGLPNVKVIFKDESVSKTENSRYRFALSLFTYGLINGYIQQNTTVVEASDGNTAISEAFVAKLLGLDYVVVVPASIRKSYIERIQALGGKVIKATGNIRQRAILEAKKEKGYFLNQYGNSDAVDAPFEDKNIFNEVLKQLKKIPDYYIQTAASG
;
A
#
# COMPACT_ATOMS: atom_id res chain seq x y z
N MET A 1 -8.97 24.69 -37.23
CA MET A 1 -8.29 24.53 -35.93
C MET A 1 -9.29 24.87 -34.84
N ASN A 2 -9.64 23.88 -34.01
CA ASN A 2 -10.28 24.00 -32.68
C ASN A 2 -10.38 22.58 -32.07
N PRO A 3 -10.53 22.46 -30.75
CA PRO A 3 -9.53 21.83 -29.88
C PRO A 3 -9.76 20.33 -29.63
N ILE A 4 -8.65 19.64 -29.34
CA ILE A 4 -8.61 18.28 -28.79
C ILE A 4 -9.13 18.35 -27.35
N CYS A 5 -10.28 17.72 -27.08
CA CYS A 5 -10.72 17.42 -25.72
C CYS A 5 -10.63 15.91 -25.51
N LEU A 6 -9.61 15.51 -24.75
CA LEU A 6 -9.27 14.15 -24.40
C LEU A 6 -9.87 13.81 -23.03
N ILE A 7 -10.32 12.56 -22.89
CA ILE A 7 -10.58 11.83 -21.63
C ILE A 7 -11.88 12.19 -20.89
N PHE A 8 -12.82 11.25 -20.94
CA PHE A 8 -13.53 10.86 -19.73
C PHE A 8 -13.45 9.34 -19.52
N LEU A 9 -12.44 8.94 -18.75
CA LEU A 9 -12.53 7.79 -17.85
C LEU A 9 -13.34 8.25 -16.63
N LEU A 10 -14.66 8.34 -16.77
CA LEU A 10 -15.55 8.62 -15.64
C LEU A 10 -15.66 7.37 -14.78
N PHE A 11 -14.94 7.40 -13.66
CA PHE A 11 -15.38 6.81 -12.40
C PHE A 11 -16.77 7.38 -12.06
N VAL A 12 -17.85 6.72 -12.49
CA VAL A 12 -19.25 7.00 -12.11
C VAL A 12 -19.92 5.63 -12.07
N GLY A 13 -20.18 4.99 -10.92
CA GLY A 13 -20.85 5.60 -9.79
C GLY A 13 -22.23 6.04 -10.25
N VAL A 14 -23.11 5.11 -10.62
CA VAL A 14 -24.50 5.40 -10.97
C VAL A 14 -25.14 6.20 -9.83
N ILE A 15 -25.10 7.52 -9.94
CA ILE A 15 -26.09 8.42 -9.35
C ILE A 15 -26.96 8.80 -10.54
N ALA A 16 -27.95 7.96 -10.80
CA ALA A 16 -29.12 8.41 -11.51
C ALA A 16 -29.78 9.46 -10.63
N ALA A 17 -29.77 10.72 -11.08
CA ALA A 17 -30.68 11.72 -10.56
C ALA A 17 -32.11 11.29 -10.93
N LYS A 18 -32.74 10.51 -10.06
CA LYS A 18 -34.19 10.52 -9.88
C LYS A 18 -34.44 11.31 -8.61
N THR A 19 -35.18 12.40 -8.78
CA THR A 19 -35.93 13.12 -7.75
C THR A 19 -36.40 12.19 -6.64
N LEU A 20 -35.65 12.12 -5.53
CA LEU A 20 -36.06 11.49 -4.29
C LEU A 20 -35.42 12.24 -3.14
N THR A 21 -36.29 12.75 -2.29
CA THR A 21 -36.06 13.40 -1.01
C THR A 21 -35.19 12.55 -0.08
N LYS A 22 -34.32 13.22 0.70
CA LYS A 22 -33.43 12.67 1.75
C LYS A 22 -32.42 11.62 1.28
N ALA A 23 -31.20 12.07 1.01
CA ALA A 23 -30.02 11.20 0.94
C ALA A 23 -29.75 10.53 2.31
N PRO A 24 -29.69 9.20 2.42
CA PRO A 24 -29.16 8.54 3.60
C PRO A 24 -27.62 8.48 3.53
N ALA A 25 -27.00 8.41 4.70
CA ALA A 25 -25.57 8.52 4.94
C ALA A 25 -24.68 7.68 4.01
N HIS A 26 -23.59 8.29 3.53
CA HIS A 26 -22.51 7.67 2.76
C HIS A 26 -22.09 6.31 3.32
N GLN A 27 -22.36 5.24 2.57
CA GLN A 27 -21.96 3.88 2.91
C GLN A 27 -20.64 3.52 2.20
N LYS A 28 -19.66 3.04 2.98
CA LYS A 28 -18.26 2.69 2.64
C LYS A 28 -18.15 1.53 1.63
N HIS A 29 -18.37 1.75 0.34
CA HIS A 29 -18.45 0.65 -0.65
C HIS A 29 -17.21 0.44 -1.55
N ASP A 30 -16.14 1.24 -1.45
CA ASP A 30 -15.07 1.20 -2.46
C ASP A 30 -13.93 0.18 -2.17
N ASP A 31 -13.77 -0.29 -0.93
CA ASP A 31 -12.60 -1.08 -0.51
C ASP A 31 -12.82 -2.61 -0.48
N PHE A 32 -14.02 -3.13 -0.77
CA PHE A 32 -14.34 -4.54 -0.46
C PHE A 32 -13.76 -5.56 -1.46
N LEU A 33 -13.57 -5.16 -2.71
CA LEU A 33 -13.31 -6.05 -3.84
C LEU A 33 -11.97 -6.78 -3.77
N PHE A 34 -10.89 -6.02 -3.62
CA PHE A 34 -9.53 -6.57 -3.68
C PHE A 34 -8.98 -6.99 -2.32
N ASN A 35 -9.60 -6.54 -1.23
CA ASN A 35 -9.20 -6.90 0.12
C ASN A 35 -9.40 -8.40 0.44
N LYS A 36 -10.28 -9.08 -0.29
CA LYS A 36 -10.67 -10.48 -0.03
C LYS A 36 -10.25 -11.47 -1.11
N VAL A 37 -9.57 -11.01 -2.16
CA VAL A 37 -9.25 -11.85 -3.34
C VAL A 37 -7.78 -11.70 -3.69
N SER A 38 -7.06 -12.82 -3.79
CA SER A 38 -5.65 -12.83 -4.20
C SER A 38 -5.50 -12.64 -5.71
N LEU A 39 -4.36 -12.08 -6.15
CA LEU A 39 -4.03 -11.94 -7.57
C LEU A 39 -4.04 -13.30 -8.30
N ALA A 40 -3.58 -14.36 -7.65
CA ALA A 40 -3.64 -15.71 -8.18
C ALA A 40 -5.09 -16.20 -8.38
N LYS A 41 -5.99 -15.91 -7.42
CA LYS A 41 -7.42 -16.24 -7.54
C LYS A 41 -8.06 -15.46 -8.68
N LEU A 42 -7.76 -14.17 -8.84
CA LEU A 42 -8.21 -13.35 -9.97
C LEU A 42 -7.78 -13.94 -11.32
N ARG A 43 -6.54 -14.43 -11.42
CA ARG A 43 -6.02 -15.08 -12.63
C ARG A 43 -6.66 -16.44 -12.91
N ALA A 44 -6.88 -17.24 -11.88
CA ALA A 44 -7.57 -18.52 -12.01
C ALA A 44 -9.02 -18.32 -12.44
N GLU A 45 -9.71 -17.35 -11.83
CA GLU A 45 -11.09 -17.00 -12.16
C GLU A 45 -11.20 -16.46 -13.60
N ARG A 46 -10.22 -15.66 -14.05
CA ARG A 46 -10.06 -15.28 -15.46
C ARG A 46 -10.03 -16.52 -16.37
N LYS A 47 -9.26 -17.55 -16.04
CA LYS A 47 -9.12 -18.75 -16.86
C LYS A 47 -10.43 -19.55 -16.93
N SER A 48 -11.24 -19.51 -15.86
CA SER A 48 -12.51 -20.25 -15.75
C SER A 48 -13.74 -19.50 -16.27
N LEU A 49 -13.72 -18.17 -16.32
CA LEU A 49 -14.88 -17.38 -16.69
C LEU A 49 -14.93 -17.17 -18.21
N GLY A 50 -15.90 -17.81 -18.86
CA GLY A 50 -16.37 -17.43 -20.20
C GLY A 50 -17.14 -16.11 -20.15
N ILE A 51 -16.42 -15.00 -19.93
CA ILE A 51 -17.01 -13.67 -19.74
C ILE A 51 -17.79 -13.25 -21.00
N THR A 52 -19.03 -12.81 -20.82
CA THR A 52 -19.88 -12.26 -21.88
C THR A 52 -19.27 -10.98 -22.49
N PRO A 53 -19.44 -10.72 -23.80
CA PRO A 53 -18.81 -9.60 -24.47
C PRO A 53 -19.11 -8.25 -23.83
N ILE A 54 -18.06 -7.46 -23.60
CA ILE A 54 -18.24 -6.01 -23.50
C ILE A 54 -18.70 -5.54 -24.88
N LYS A 55 -19.89 -4.94 -24.94
CA LYS A 55 -20.38 -4.36 -26.18
C LYS A 55 -19.50 -3.15 -26.53
N THR A 56 -18.95 -3.17 -27.74
CA THR A 56 -18.20 -2.04 -28.29
C THR A 56 -19.14 -1.26 -29.22
N LEU A 57 -19.42 0.00 -28.90
CA LEU A 57 -20.13 0.90 -29.82
C LEU A 57 -19.12 1.68 -30.64
N LYS A 58 -19.33 1.71 -31.96
CA LYS A 58 -18.71 2.69 -32.83
C LYS A 58 -19.56 3.96 -32.78
N LEU A 59 -18.94 5.09 -32.46
CA LEU A 59 -19.61 6.39 -32.52
C LEU A 59 -19.45 6.95 -33.93
N GLU A 60 -20.56 7.34 -34.55
CA GLU A 60 -20.51 8.06 -35.83
C GLU A 60 -19.74 9.38 -35.65
N GLY A 61 -18.84 9.67 -36.60
CA GLY A 61 -17.96 10.85 -36.55
C GLY A 61 -16.70 10.70 -35.70
N LEU A 62 -16.53 9.61 -34.94
CA LEU A 62 -15.36 9.35 -34.09
C LEU A 62 -14.80 7.91 -34.31
N PRO A 63 -14.24 7.61 -35.49
CA PRO A 63 -13.83 6.25 -35.88
C PRO A 63 -12.74 5.63 -34.99
N ASN A 64 -11.99 6.46 -34.26
CA ASN A 64 -10.91 6.03 -33.36
C ASN A 64 -11.35 5.87 -31.90
N VAL A 65 -12.61 6.18 -31.57
CA VAL A 65 -13.14 6.09 -30.21
C VAL A 65 -13.94 4.81 -30.06
N LYS A 66 -13.48 3.91 -29.19
CA LYS A 66 -14.21 2.70 -28.78
C LYS A 66 -14.91 2.96 -27.46
N VAL A 67 -16.25 2.92 -27.47
CA VAL A 67 -17.04 2.97 -26.24
C VAL A 67 -17.31 1.57 -25.77
N ILE A 68 -16.95 1.29 -24.52
CA ILE A 68 -16.92 -0.03 -23.90
C ILE A 68 -17.86 0.03 -22.71
N PHE A 69 -19.01 -0.65 -22.79
CA PHE A 69 -20.02 -0.60 -21.73
C PHE A 69 -20.51 -2.01 -21.37
N LYS A 70 -20.68 -2.22 -20.06
CA LYS A 70 -21.19 -3.46 -19.50
C LYS A 70 -22.66 -3.27 -19.16
N ASP A 71 -23.50 -4.15 -19.68
CA ASP A 71 -24.94 -4.17 -19.38
C ASP A 71 -25.16 -4.73 -17.96
N GLU A 72 -25.43 -3.85 -17.00
CA GLU A 72 -25.65 -4.24 -15.60
C GLU A 72 -27.08 -4.76 -15.33
N SER A 73 -27.99 -4.73 -16.32
CA SER A 73 -29.37 -5.24 -16.16
C SER A 73 -29.43 -6.74 -15.86
N VAL A 74 -28.36 -7.48 -16.17
CA VAL A 74 -28.25 -8.94 -16.03
C VAL A 74 -27.60 -9.37 -14.70
N SER A 75 -27.06 -8.44 -13.90
CA SER A 75 -26.19 -8.77 -12.76
C SER A 75 -26.62 -8.07 -11.47
N LYS A 76 -27.71 -8.54 -10.84
CA LYS A 76 -28.18 -8.07 -9.52
C LYS A 76 -27.34 -8.56 -8.31
N THR A 77 -26.18 -9.16 -8.51
CA THR A 77 -25.32 -9.63 -7.41
C THR A 77 -24.34 -8.56 -6.95
N GLU A 78 -24.00 -8.60 -5.65
CA GLU A 78 -23.18 -7.64 -4.88
C GLU A 78 -21.79 -7.28 -5.44
N ASN A 79 -21.37 -7.80 -6.61
CA ASN A 79 -20.01 -7.67 -7.12
C ASN A 79 -19.93 -7.21 -8.60
N SER A 80 -20.79 -6.27 -9.01
CA SER A 80 -20.83 -5.77 -10.40
C SER A 80 -19.50 -5.15 -10.85
N ARG A 81 -18.85 -4.38 -9.97
CA ARG A 81 -17.52 -3.75 -10.16
C ARG A 81 -16.39 -4.77 -10.30
N TYR A 82 -16.42 -5.87 -9.54
CA TYR A 82 -15.46 -6.98 -9.66
C TYR A 82 -15.47 -7.54 -11.07
N ARG A 83 -16.68 -7.92 -11.51
CA ARG A 83 -16.90 -8.51 -12.82
C ARG A 83 -16.60 -7.52 -13.94
N PHE A 84 -16.75 -6.21 -13.69
CA PHE A 84 -16.37 -5.18 -14.66
C PHE A 84 -14.84 -5.07 -14.79
N ALA A 85 -14.11 -4.96 -13.69
CA ALA A 85 -12.64 -4.97 -13.71
C ALA A 85 -12.09 -6.24 -14.35
N LEU A 86 -12.64 -7.41 -13.98
CA LEU A 86 -12.25 -8.69 -14.57
C LEU A 86 -12.58 -8.78 -16.07
N SER A 87 -13.68 -8.18 -16.51
CA SER A 87 -14.02 -8.07 -17.92
C SER A 87 -13.04 -7.15 -18.67
N LEU A 88 -12.77 -5.94 -18.16
CA LEU A 88 -11.76 -5.04 -18.74
C LEU A 88 -10.40 -5.72 -18.87
N PHE A 89 -10.01 -6.50 -17.87
CA PHE A 89 -8.78 -7.29 -17.87
C PHE A 89 -8.80 -8.40 -18.92
N THR A 90 -9.89 -9.17 -19.03
CA THR A 90 -10.06 -10.21 -20.05
C THR A 90 -10.02 -9.65 -21.47
N TYR A 91 -10.54 -8.45 -21.68
CA TYR A 91 -10.50 -7.74 -22.97
C TYR A 91 -9.18 -6.98 -23.22
N GLY A 92 -8.18 -7.12 -22.34
CA GLY A 92 -6.85 -6.51 -22.51
C GLY A 92 -6.81 -5.00 -22.34
N LEU A 93 -7.85 -4.41 -21.73
CA LEU A 93 -7.98 -2.96 -21.52
C LEU A 93 -7.27 -2.48 -20.25
N ILE A 94 -7.00 -3.39 -19.33
CA ILE A 94 -6.12 -3.19 -18.18
C ILE A 94 -5.13 -4.35 -18.12
N ASN A 95 -3.89 -4.07 -17.70
CA ASN A 95 -2.79 -5.05 -17.68
C ASN A 95 -2.56 -5.62 -16.26
N ASP A 96 -1.67 -6.60 -16.19
CA ASP A 96 -1.29 -7.28 -14.96
C ASP A 96 -0.75 -6.31 -13.90
N ASP A 97 0.01 -5.28 -14.29
CA ASP A 97 0.53 -4.26 -13.37
C ASP A 97 -0.55 -3.39 -12.76
N PHE A 98 -1.56 -2.98 -13.53
CA PHE A 98 -2.70 -2.25 -13.01
C PHE A 98 -3.45 -3.07 -11.95
N LEU A 99 -3.68 -4.36 -12.22
CA LEU A 99 -4.37 -5.26 -11.31
C LEU A 99 -3.52 -5.52 -10.05
N PHE A 100 -2.23 -5.78 -10.21
CA PHE A 100 -1.27 -5.92 -9.12
C PHE A 100 -1.27 -4.68 -8.23
N ASN A 101 -1.24 -3.48 -8.81
CA ASN A 101 -1.25 -2.22 -8.08
C ASN A 101 -2.52 -2.07 -7.23
N LYS A 102 -3.71 -2.27 -7.84
CA LYS A 102 -4.99 -2.19 -7.11
C LYS A 102 -5.11 -3.20 -5.98
N VAL A 103 -4.70 -4.45 -6.22
CA VAL A 103 -4.69 -5.50 -5.18
C VAL A 103 -3.71 -5.17 -4.07
N SER A 104 -2.51 -4.70 -4.41
CA SER A 104 -1.48 -4.36 -3.45
C SER A 104 -1.88 -3.19 -2.57
N LEU A 105 -2.40 -2.09 -3.14
CA LEU A 105 -2.91 -0.96 -2.37
C LEU A 105 -4.05 -1.35 -1.43
N ALA A 106 -4.96 -2.24 -1.88
CA ALA A 106 -6.02 -2.77 -1.05
C ALA A 106 -5.44 -3.56 0.15
N LYS A 107 -4.53 -4.52 -0.11
CA LYS A 107 -3.82 -5.26 0.94
C LYS A 107 -3.15 -4.34 1.97
N LEU A 108 -2.42 -3.31 1.53
CA LEU A 108 -1.75 -2.36 2.43
C LEU A 108 -2.76 -1.57 3.29
N ARG A 109 -3.90 -1.16 2.72
CA ARG A 109 -4.98 -0.50 3.47
C ARG A 109 -5.63 -1.43 4.49
N SER A 110 -5.91 -2.68 4.09
CA SER A 110 -6.45 -3.71 4.98
C SER A 110 -5.49 -4.00 6.13
N GLU A 111 -4.20 -4.15 5.82
CA GLU A 111 -3.14 -4.37 6.79
C GLU A 111 -3.05 -3.21 7.79
N ARG A 112 -3.01 -1.97 7.30
CA ARG A 112 -3.03 -0.77 8.15
C ARG A 112 -4.28 -0.69 9.02
N LYS A 113 -5.44 -1.08 8.50
CA LYS A 113 -6.69 -1.12 9.28
C LYS A 113 -6.66 -2.20 10.35
N SER A 114 -6.03 -3.35 10.07
CA SER A 114 -5.92 -4.46 11.02
C SER A 114 -5.02 -4.16 12.21
N LEU A 115 -3.99 -3.32 12.02
CA LEU A 115 -3.16 -2.81 13.12
C LEU A 115 -4.00 -2.00 14.13
N GLY A 116 -5.01 -1.29 13.64
CA GLY A 116 -5.90 -0.49 14.48
C GLY A 116 -5.17 0.65 15.20
N ILE A 117 -5.61 0.92 16.42
CA ILE A 117 -5.03 1.92 17.33
C ILE A 117 -4.11 1.17 18.29
N THR A 118 -2.83 1.50 18.31
CA THR A 118 -1.85 0.90 19.21
C THR A 118 -2.05 1.42 20.65
N PRO A 119 -1.78 0.60 21.68
CA PRO A 119 -2.03 1.00 23.06
C PRO A 119 -1.17 2.17 23.53
N ILE A 120 -1.69 2.89 24.52
CA ILE A 120 -0.91 3.77 25.38
C ILE A 120 -0.77 3.10 26.75
N LYS A 121 0.45 3.02 27.26
CA LYS A 121 0.77 2.52 28.61
C LYS A 121 1.25 3.68 29.47
N THR A 122 0.78 3.80 30.70
CA THR A 122 1.29 4.78 31.66
C THR A 122 2.27 4.09 32.59
N LEU A 123 3.47 4.64 32.74
CA LEU A 123 4.45 4.18 33.72
C LEU A 123 4.50 5.15 34.90
N LYS A 124 4.57 4.57 36.11
CA LYS A 124 4.91 5.30 37.32
C LYS A 124 6.41 5.17 37.52
N LEU A 125 7.12 6.30 37.57
CA LEU A 125 8.55 6.31 37.86
C LEU A 125 8.77 6.65 39.33
N GLU A 126 9.55 5.82 40.02
CA GLU A 126 10.00 6.12 41.37
C GLU A 126 10.86 7.39 41.36
N GLY A 127 10.69 8.26 42.36
CA GLY A 127 11.39 9.54 42.46
C GLY A 127 10.81 10.69 41.62
N LEU A 128 9.81 10.45 40.77
CA LEU A 128 9.16 11.49 39.96
C LEU A 128 7.62 11.46 40.10
N PRO A 129 7.07 11.69 41.31
CA PRO A 129 5.63 11.53 41.58
C PRO A 129 4.73 12.50 40.78
N ASN A 130 5.28 13.63 40.36
CA ASN A 130 4.57 14.66 39.59
C ASN A 130 4.73 14.50 38.07
N VAL A 131 5.46 13.48 37.61
CA VAL A 131 5.69 13.23 36.18
C VAL A 131 4.89 12.02 35.73
N LYS A 132 3.95 12.23 34.81
CA LYS A 132 3.22 11.14 34.15
C LYS A 132 3.95 10.73 32.88
N VAL A 133 4.63 9.59 32.93
CA VAL A 133 5.31 9.05 31.74
C VAL A 133 4.36 8.12 30.99
N ILE A 134 4.28 8.33 29.68
CA ILE A 134 3.36 7.64 28.78
C ILE A 134 4.18 7.02 27.65
N PHE A 135 3.94 5.74 27.38
CA PHE A 135 4.56 4.99 26.29
C PHE A 135 3.52 4.64 25.24
N LYS A 136 3.88 4.92 23.99
CA LYS A 136 3.13 4.51 22.81
C LYS A 136 3.65 3.15 22.35
N ASP A 137 2.83 2.12 22.54
CA ASP A 137 3.27 0.73 22.35
C ASP A 137 3.12 0.27 20.89
N GLU A 138 4.12 0.55 20.06
CA GLU A 138 4.18 0.06 18.68
C GLU A 138 4.70 -1.39 18.55
N SER A 139 5.08 -2.04 19.66
CA SER A 139 5.55 -3.44 19.61
C SER A 139 4.41 -4.43 19.37
N VAL A 140 3.15 -3.99 19.43
CA VAL A 140 1.96 -4.81 19.09
C VAL A 140 1.79 -5.00 17.58
N SER A 141 2.61 -4.34 16.75
CA SER A 141 2.62 -4.55 15.31
C SER A 141 3.14 -5.94 14.94
N LYS A 142 2.82 -6.44 13.74
CA LYS A 142 3.26 -7.78 13.27
C LYS A 142 4.78 -7.94 13.17
N THR A 143 5.51 -6.83 13.07
CA THR A 143 6.98 -6.83 13.04
C THR A 143 7.58 -6.36 14.37
N GLU A 144 6.72 -6.13 15.36
CA GLU A 144 7.05 -5.77 16.74
C GLU A 144 7.95 -4.53 16.85
N ASN A 145 7.74 -3.55 15.97
CA ASN A 145 8.54 -2.33 15.96
C ASN A 145 7.78 -1.14 15.32
N SER A 146 8.25 0.08 15.59
CA SER A 146 7.64 1.32 15.12
C SER A 146 7.81 1.63 13.63
N ARG A 147 8.73 0.94 12.92
CA ARG A 147 8.95 1.12 11.47
C ARG A 147 7.91 0.40 10.62
N TYR A 148 7.01 -0.36 11.25
CA TYR A 148 5.91 -1.06 10.58
C TYR A 148 5.03 -0.14 9.72
N ARG A 149 4.56 0.96 10.32
CA ARG A 149 3.69 1.93 9.62
C ARG A 149 4.43 2.60 8.46
N PHE A 150 5.70 2.93 8.68
CA PHE A 150 6.55 3.59 7.72
C PHE A 150 6.82 2.71 6.49
N ALA A 151 7.12 1.41 6.69
CA ALA A 151 7.28 0.46 5.58
C ALA A 151 6.00 0.35 4.73
N LEU A 152 4.81 0.32 5.34
CA LEU A 152 3.55 0.34 4.58
C LEU A 152 3.43 1.59 3.73
N SER A 153 3.85 2.75 4.25
CA SER A 153 3.81 4.02 3.53
C SER A 153 4.84 4.06 2.39
N LEU A 154 6.07 3.57 2.59
CA LEU A 154 7.11 3.48 1.56
C LEU A 154 6.66 2.65 0.35
N PHE A 155 6.10 1.47 0.59
CA PHE A 155 5.57 0.64 -0.49
C PHE A 155 4.34 1.27 -1.15
N THR A 156 3.47 1.93 -0.37
CA THR A 156 2.32 2.65 -0.95
C THR A 156 2.78 3.77 -1.87
N TYR A 157 3.78 4.54 -1.46
CA TYR A 157 4.41 5.58 -2.28
C TYR A 157 5.00 4.98 -3.56
N GLY A 158 5.79 3.89 -3.46
CA GLY A 158 6.35 3.23 -4.63
C GLY A 158 5.30 2.70 -5.61
N LEU A 159 4.19 2.15 -5.11
CA LEU A 159 3.07 1.67 -5.94
C LEU A 159 2.33 2.82 -6.63
N ILE A 160 2.02 3.90 -5.92
CA ILE A 160 1.26 5.03 -6.48
C ILE A 160 2.04 5.74 -7.59
N ASN A 161 3.36 5.86 -7.42
CA ASN A 161 4.23 6.48 -8.43
C ASN A 161 4.64 5.51 -9.56
N GLY A 162 4.21 4.26 -9.51
CA GLY A 162 4.55 3.25 -10.52
C GLY A 162 5.99 2.75 -10.48
N TYR A 163 6.75 3.08 -9.43
CA TYR A 163 8.10 2.58 -9.20
C TYR A 163 8.12 1.10 -8.82
N ILE A 164 7.05 0.65 -8.15
CA ILE A 164 6.83 -0.75 -7.80
C ILE A 164 5.68 -1.28 -8.66
N GLN A 165 5.96 -2.33 -9.41
CA GLN A 165 5.04 -3.04 -10.28
C GLN A 165 5.13 -4.54 -10.00
N GLN A 166 4.43 -5.35 -10.80
CA GLN A 166 4.51 -6.77 -10.62
C GLN A 166 5.92 -7.28 -10.94
N ASN A 167 6.46 -8.12 -10.06
CA ASN A 167 7.82 -8.67 -10.16
C ASN A 167 8.96 -7.65 -9.96
N THR A 168 8.67 -6.44 -9.48
CA THR A 168 9.75 -5.53 -9.04
C THR A 168 10.51 -6.15 -7.88
N THR A 169 11.82 -6.33 -8.03
CA THR A 169 12.69 -6.60 -6.88
C THR A 169 12.87 -5.30 -6.10
N VAL A 170 12.46 -5.31 -4.84
CA VAL A 170 12.59 -4.16 -3.94
C VAL A 170 13.90 -4.27 -3.18
N VAL A 171 14.68 -3.20 -3.19
CA VAL A 171 16.02 -3.16 -2.60
C VAL A 171 16.12 -2.02 -1.59
N GLU A 172 16.74 -2.27 -0.44
CA GLU A 172 17.03 -1.22 0.56
C GLU A 172 18.44 -1.40 1.17
N ALA A 173 18.98 -0.32 1.71
CA ALA A 173 20.13 -0.30 2.62
C ALA A 173 19.64 0.04 4.03
N SER A 174 19.77 -0.90 4.96
CA SER A 174 19.24 -0.74 6.30
C SER A 174 19.92 -1.70 7.26
N ASP A 175 20.16 -1.26 8.49
CA ASP A 175 20.81 -2.02 9.55
C ASP A 175 19.88 -2.31 10.74
N GLY A 176 18.57 -2.11 10.57
CA GLY A 176 17.64 -2.13 11.69
C GLY A 176 16.22 -2.57 11.36
N ASN A 177 15.30 -2.09 12.21
CA ASN A 177 13.89 -2.49 12.21
C ASN A 177 13.16 -2.20 10.89
N THR A 178 13.59 -1.19 10.14
CA THR A 178 12.99 -0.86 8.84
C THR A 178 13.10 -2.04 7.86
N ALA A 179 14.26 -2.69 7.79
CA ALA A 179 14.49 -3.83 6.88
C ALA A 179 13.54 -5.00 7.16
N ILE A 180 13.26 -5.27 8.44
CA ILE A 180 12.33 -6.33 8.85
C ILE A 180 10.91 -5.98 8.42
N SER A 181 10.50 -4.74 8.64
CA SER A 181 9.17 -4.28 8.26
C SER A 181 8.98 -4.25 6.74
N GLU A 182 9.99 -3.84 5.97
CA GLU A 182 9.99 -3.87 4.52
C GLU A 182 9.93 -5.31 3.97
N ALA A 183 10.70 -6.24 4.54
CA ALA A 183 10.64 -7.65 4.18
C ALA A 183 9.24 -8.23 4.41
N PHE A 184 8.58 -7.86 5.51
CA PHE A 184 7.19 -8.25 5.76
C PHE A 184 6.24 -7.71 4.68
N VAL A 185 6.37 -6.44 4.31
CA VAL A 185 5.50 -5.82 3.30
C VAL A 185 5.76 -6.44 1.92
N ALA A 186 7.00 -6.68 1.53
CA ALA A 186 7.33 -7.37 0.30
C ALA A 186 6.70 -8.77 0.24
N LYS A 187 6.80 -9.54 1.34
CA LYS A 187 6.14 -10.85 1.48
C LYS A 187 4.62 -10.76 1.34
N LEU A 188 3.99 -9.77 1.98
CA LEU A 188 2.54 -9.53 1.88
C LEU A 188 2.09 -9.26 0.44
N LEU A 189 2.91 -8.53 -0.32
CA LEU A 189 2.63 -8.17 -1.70
C LEU A 189 3.06 -9.25 -2.70
N GLY A 190 3.92 -10.19 -2.31
CA GLY A 190 4.50 -11.21 -3.19
C GLY A 190 5.61 -10.64 -4.08
N LEU A 191 6.40 -9.70 -3.56
CA LEU A 191 7.55 -9.10 -4.23
C LEU A 191 8.85 -9.72 -3.71
N ASP A 192 9.86 -9.78 -4.58
CA ASP A 192 11.21 -10.10 -4.16
C ASP A 192 11.79 -8.94 -3.36
N TYR A 193 12.51 -9.27 -2.28
CA TYR A 193 13.12 -8.28 -1.40
C TYR A 193 14.59 -8.59 -1.15
N VAL A 194 15.43 -7.58 -1.35
CA VAL A 194 16.87 -7.62 -1.08
C VAL A 194 17.22 -6.47 -0.14
N VAL A 195 17.98 -6.77 0.90
CA VAL A 195 18.52 -5.72 1.78
C VAL A 195 20.03 -5.83 1.87
N VAL A 196 20.69 -4.68 1.72
CA VAL A 196 22.12 -4.53 1.97
C VAL A 196 22.32 -4.03 3.40
N VAL A 197 23.05 -4.82 4.17
CA VAL A 197 23.28 -4.61 5.61
C VAL A 197 24.78 -4.45 5.87
N PRO A 198 25.20 -3.73 6.93
CA PRO A 198 26.61 -3.68 7.32
C PRO A 198 27.10 -5.05 7.76
N ALA A 199 28.38 -5.34 7.55
CA ALA A 199 29.00 -6.62 7.94
C ALA A 199 28.84 -6.94 9.45
N SER A 200 28.79 -5.89 10.30
CA SER A 200 28.64 -5.95 11.76
C SER A 200 27.20 -6.16 12.25
N ILE A 201 26.21 -6.30 11.35
CA ILE A 201 24.80 -6.47 11.72
C ILE A 201 24.61 -7.68 12.65
N ARG A 202 23.71 -7.55 13.63
CA ARG A 202 23.41 -8.66 14.56
C ARG A 202 22.73 -9.81 13.81
N LYS A 203 23.12 -11.05 14.13
CA LYS A 203 22.59 -12.26 13.49
C LYS A 203 21.06 -12.36 13.57
N SER A 204 20.47 -11.95 14.69
CA SER A 204 19.01 -11.97 14.90
C SER A 204 18.24 -11.11 13.90
N TYR A 205 18.81 -10.00 13.40
CA TYR A 205 18.16 -9.22 12.34
C TYR A 205 18.15 -9.99 11.02
N ILE A 206 19.27 -10.62 10.66
CA ILE A 206 19.39 -11.42 9.44
C ILE A 206 18.36 -12.54 9.44
N GLU A 207 18.27 -13.29 10.55
CA GLU A 207 17.34 -14.43 10.69
C GLU A 207 15.88 -13.99 10.54
N ARG A 208 15.49 -12.86 11.14
CA ARG A 208 14.13 -12.30 10.99
C ARG A 208 13.82 -11.88 9.55
N ILE A 209 14.77 -11.24 8.86
CA ILE A 209 14.60 -10.83 7.45
C ILE A 209 14.45 -12.07 6.56
N GLN A 210 15.30 -13.08 6.76
CA GLN A 210 15.27 -14.33 5.98
C GLN A 210 14.00 -15.15 6.24
N ALA A 211 13.50 -15.19 7.48
CA ALA A 211 12.21 -15.83 7.80
C ALA A 211 11.01 -15.17 7.08
N LEU A 212 11.16 -13.90 6.71
CA LEU A 212 10.20 -13.16 5.89
C LEU A 212 10.46 -13.33 4.38
N GLY A 213 11.46 -14.12 3.98
CA GLY A 213 11.80 -14.37 2.58
C GLY A 213 12.74 -13.31 1.97
N GLY A 214 13.25 -12.38 2.77
CA GLY A 214 14.20 -11.37 2.32
C GLY A 214 15.60 -11.93 2.10
N LYS A 215 16.25 -11.52 1.02
CA LYS A 215 17.66 -11.82 0.74
C LYS A 215 18.54 -10.77 1.42
N VAL A 216 19.57 -11.21 2.14
CA VAL A 216 20.47 -10.33 2.88
C VAL A 216 21.85 -10.33 2.23
N ILE A 217 22.32 -9.16 1.84
CA ILE A 217 23.67 -8.95 1.30
C ILE A 217 24.47 -8.17 2.34
N LYS A 218 25.53 -8.77 2.86
CA LYS A 218 26.48 -8.05 3.73
C LYS A 218 27.43 -7.24 2.88
N ALA A 219 27.68 -6.00 3.28
CA ALA A 219 28.66 -5.14 2.65
C ALA A 219 29.57 -4.45 3.68
N THR A 220 30.80 -4.19 3.27
CA THR A 220 31.74 -3.30 3.95
C THR A 220 31.69 -1.92 3.28
N GLY A 221 31.84 -0.85 4.06
CA GLY A 221 31.78 0.52 3.53
C GLY A 221 30.36 1.02 3.25
N ASN A 222 30.16 1.70 2.12
CA ASN A 222 28.91 2.41 1.82
C ASN A 222 27.79 1.45 1.37
N ILE A 223 27.01 0.96 2.34
CA ILE A 223 25.88 0.04 2.10
C ILE A 223 24.81 0.64 1.17
N ARG A 224 24.60 1.97 1.20
CA ARG A 224 23.62 2.66 0.35
C ARG A 224 24.02 2.59 -1.11
N GLN A 225 25.27 2.92 -1.42
CA GLN A 225 25.78 2.82 -2.78
C GLN A 225 25.68 1.38 -3.29
N ARG A 226 26.02 0.40 -2.44
CA ARG A 226 25.87 -1.01 -2.79
C ARG A 226 24.41 -1.39 -3.08
N ALA A 227 23.44 -0.95 -2.28
CA ALA A 227 22.02 -1.21 -2.52
C ALA A 227 21.53 -0.61 -3.84
N ILE A 228 21.97 0.60 -4.20
CA ILE A 228 21.65 1.22 -5.49
C ILE A 228 22.19 0.38 -6.66
N LEU A 229 23.41 -0.15 -6.53
CA LEU A 229 24.00 -1.03 -7.55
C LEU A 229 23.24 -2.35 -7.69
N GLU A 230 22.84 -2.97 -6.57
CA GLU A 230 22.02 -4.18 -6.59
C GLU A 230 20.63 -3.92 -7.19
N ALA A 231 19.99 -2.79 -6.86
CA ALA A 231 18.73 -2.40 -7.48
C ALA A 231 18.85 -2.28 -9.00
N LYS A 232 19.92 -1.64 -9.51
CA LYS A 232 20.19 -1.55 -10.95
C LYS A 232 20.40 -2.92 -11.59
N LYS A 233 21.16 -3.80 -10.93
CA LYS A 233 21.46 -5.16 -11.41
C LYS A 233 20.18 -6.00 -11.53
N GLU A 234 19.32 -5.94 -10.53
CA GLU A 234 18.05 -6.67 -10.49
C GLU A 234 16.95 -6.01 -11.36
N LYS A 235 17.24 -4.87 -12.01
CA LYS A 235 16.25 -3.99 -12.65
C LYS A 235 15.08 -3.68 -11.69
N GLY A 236 15.42 -3.56 -10.41
CA GLY A 236 14.50 -3.34 -9.29
C GLY A 236 14.40 -1.89 -8.86
N TYR A 237 13.76 -1.68 -7.72
CA TYR A 237 13.55 -0.35 -7.13
C TYR A 237 14.28 -0.23 -5.80
N PHE A 238 15.09 0.82 -5.67
CA PHE A 238 15.72 1.19 -4.40
C PHE A 238 14.75 2.05 -3.57
N LEU A 239 14.27 1.53 -2.43
CA LEU A 239 13.26 2.20 -1.60
C LEU A 239 13.69 3.56 -1.08
N ASN A 240 14.98 3.72 -0.77
CA ASN A 240 15.59 4.98 -0.34
C ASN A 240 14.85 5.61 0.86
N GLN A 241 14.70 4.84 1.95
CA GLN A 241 13.96 5.24 3.16
C GLN A 241 14.24 6.67 3.64
N TYR A 242 15.51 7.12 3.56
CA TYR A 242 15.92 8.46 3.98
C TYR A 242 15.58 9.55 2.97
N GLY A 243 15.70 9.28 1.68
CA GLY A 243 15.41 10.29 0.65
C GLY A 243 13.92 10.44 0.36
N ASN A 244 13.10 9.47 0.78
CA ASN A 244 11.66 9.46 0.57
C ASN A 244 10.87 9.76 1.85
N SER A 245 11.50 9.99 3.01
CA SER A 245 10.83 10.18 4.30
C SER A 245 9.72 11.24 4.25
N ASP A 246 10.06 12.42 3.74
CA ASP A 246 9.15 13.59 3.75
C ASP A 246 7.94 13.36 2.83
N ALA A 247 8.18 12.74 1.67
CA ALA A 247 7.13 12.42 0.71
C ALA A 247 6.21 11.29 1.19
N VAL A 248 6.71 10.43 2.07
CA VAL A 248 6.01 9.24 2.58
C VAL A 248 5.16 9.56 3.80
N ASP A 249 5.57 10.53 4.63
CA ASP A 249 4.84 10.92 5.84
C ASP A 249 3.65 11.84 5.56
N ALA A 250 3.76 12.74 4.56
CA ALA A 250 2.72 13.73 4.24
C ALA A 250 1.34 13.15 3.84
N PRO A 251 1.22 12.08 3.03
CA PRO A 251 -0.08 11.58 2.57
C PRO A 251 -0.90 10.79 3.62
N PHE A 252 -0.32 10.51 4.80
CA PHE A 252 -0.92 9.63 5.81
C PHE A 252 -1.04 10.28 7.18
N GLU A 253 -0.94 11.61 7.25
CA GLU A 253 -0.98 12.39 8.49
C GLU A 253 -2.10 11.93 9.43
N ASP A 254 -3.31 11.70 8.95
CA ASP A 254 -4.49 11.32 9.74
C ASP A 254 -4.29 10.09 10.66
N LYS A 255 -3.27 9.27 10.38
CA LYS A 255 -2.93 8.01 11.06
C LYS A 255 -1.45 7.88 11.42
N ASN A 256 -0.69 8.98 11.42
CA ASN A 256 0.66 8.96 11.98
C ASN A 256 0.59 8.73 13.51
N ILE A 257 1.70 8.25 14.09
CA ILE A 257 1.75 7.83 15.50
C ILE A 257 1.40 9.01 16.43
N PHE A 258 1.89 10.21 16.10
CA PHE A 258 1.66 11.40 16.91
C PHE A 258 0.19 11.85 16.91
N ASN A 259 -0.48 11.85 15.77
CA ASN A 259 -1.91 12.15 15.67
C ASN A 259 -2.75 11.13 16.41
N GLU A 260 -2.32 9.87 16.45
CA GLU A 260 -2.96 8.86 17.29
C GLU A 260 -2.79 9.14 18.78
N VAL A 261 -1.58 9.54 19.21
CA VAL A 261 -1.30 9.99 20.58
C VAL A 261 -2.19 11.17 20.95
N LEU A 262 -2.30 12.20 20.10
CA LEU A 262 -3.15 13.36 20.35
C LEU A 262 -4.63 12.97 20.49
N LYS A 263 -5.13 12.09 19.61
CA LYS A 263 -6.52 11.58 19.67
C LYS A 263 -6.79 10.78 20.95
N GLN A 264 -5.84 9.97 21.39
CA GLN A 264 -6.00 9.15 22.60
C GLN A 264 -5.86 9.98 23.89
N LEU A 265 -4.92 10.93 23.93
CA LEU A 265 -4.70 11.79 25.10
C LEU A 265 -5.73 12.92 25.20
N LYS A 266 -6.35 13.31 24.08
CA LYS A 266 -7.24 14.49 23.96
C LYS A 266 -6.59 15.80 24.44
N LYS A 267 -5.25 15.84 24.44
CA LYS A 267 -4.43 17.00 24.77
C LYS A 267 -3.05 16.86 24.12
N ILE A 268 -2.37 17.98 23.95
CA ILE A 268 -0.97 18.03 23.52
C ILE A 268 -0.11 17.63 24.73
N PRO A 269 0.85 16.70 24.60
CA PRO A 269 1.77 16.39 25.67
C PRO A 269 2.78 17.52 25.89
N ASP A 270 3.18 17.74 27.14
CA ASP A 270 4.18 18.77 27.50
C ASP A 270 5.54 18.50 26.84
N TYR A 271 5.88 17.21 26.68
CA TYR A 271 7.08 16.74 26.00
C TYR A 271 6.76 15.52 25.13
N TYR A 272 7.39 15.44 23.95
CA TYR A 272 7.37 14.27 23.08
C TYR A 272 8.80 13.82 22.83
N ILE A 273 9.10 12.58 23.21
CA ILE A 273 10.45 12.02 23.09
C ILE A 273 10.39 10.89 22.05
N GLN A 274 11.16 11.03 20.99
CA GLN A 274 11.34 10.02 19.96
C GLN A 274 12.82 9.91 19.62
N THR A 275 13.31 8.68 19.45
CA THR A 275 14.67 8.44 18.98
C THR A 275 14.76 8.77 17.49
N ALA A 276 15.68 9.67 17.11
CA ALA A 276 15.94 9.99 15.71
C ALA A 276 16.58 8.80 14.98
N ALA A 277 16.12 8.49 13.77
CA ALA A 277 16.86 7.61 12.86
C ALA A 277 16.72 8.06 11.39
N SER A 278 15.55 7.86 10.78
CA SER A 278 15.27 8.22 9.38
C SER A 278 14.36 9.46 9.26
N GLY A 279 14.31 10.27 10.32
CA GLY A 279 13.14 11.05 10.73
C GLY A 279 12.75 10.62 12.14
#